data_AF-A0A8C9HM11-F1
#
_entry.id   AF-A0A8C9HM11-F1
#
_cell.length_a   1.000
_cell.length_b   1.000
_cell.length_c   1.000
_cell.angle_alpha   90.00
_cell.angle_beta   90.00
_cell.angle_gamma   90.00
#
_symmetry.space_group_name_H-M   'P 1'
#
loop_
_entity.id
_entity.type
_entity.pdbx_description
1 polymer ?
#
loop_
_entity_poly.entity_id
_entity_poly.type
_entity_poly.pdbx_seq_one_letter_code
_entity_poly.pdbx_strand_id
1 'polypeptide(L)'
;MFRKNNGNIIVRGKNCPRPIQYFYQCGLPNKILSILEKKGFKKMFNIQMQTIPVLMCGRDVIAIAETGSGKTLAYLFPLIRHVLHQEPLRRNDGPIAIILTPTRELSLQVKNEAKIYCKVVGLKILAVYGGSNIGNQLNLLKKGVEILVGTPGRIIDVLTISNRKVTNLNRASFIVLDEADRLLDLGFESRYTNWSRYTNWSRYTNRSRYTNRSRYTNWSRYTNWSRRTNRT
;
A
#
# COMPACT_ATOMS: atom_id res chain seq x y z
N MET A 1 22.06 4.03 -19.54
CA MET A 1 21.74 2.90 -20.45
C MET A 1 20.68 1.94 -19.90
N PHE A 2 20.86 1.39 -18.69
CA PHE A 2 19.98 0.32 -18.17
C PHE A 2 18.46 0.58 -18.27
N ARG A 3 17.98 1.74 -17.76
CA ARG A 3 16.55 2.09 -17.76
C ARG A 3 15.96 2.19 -19.17
N LYS A 4 16.72 2.75 -20.13
CA LYS A 4 16.32 2.85 -21.54
C LYS A 4 16.14 1.46 -22.15
N ASN A 5 17.06 0.55 -21.87
CA ASN A 5 17.10 -0.80 -22.45
C ASN A 5 16.10 -1.79 -21.81
N ASN A 6 15.52 -1.47 -20.65
CA ASN A 6 14.56 -2.35 -19.95
C ASN A 6 13.18 -1.68 -19.89
N GLY A 7 12.57 -1.48 -21.06
CA GLY A 7 11.21 -0.92 -21.18
C GLY A 7 11.10 0.58 -20.95
N ASN A 8 12.17 1.34 -21.24
CA ASN A 8 12.18 2.79 -21.16
C ASN A 8 11.68 3.35 -19.81
N ILE A 9 12.24 2.85 -18.71
CA ILE A 9 11.85 3.27 -17.35
C ILE A 9 12.17 4.76 -17.16
N ILE A 10 11.12 5.56 -16.98
CA ILE A 10 11.24 7.00 -16.70
C ILE A 10 11.16 7.22 -15.20
N VAL A 11 12.10 7.99 -14.66
CA VAL A 11 12.16 8.33 -13.23
C VAL A 11 12.14 9.84 -13.06
N ARG A 12 11.34 10.32 -12.10
CA ARG A 12 11.31 11.72 -11.65
C ARG A 12 11.55 11.77 -10.14
N GLY A 13 12.29 12.78 -9.68
CA GLY A 13 12.66 12.96 -8.28
C GLY A 13 14.17 12.94 -8.05
N LYS A 14 14.61 13.33 -6.85
CA LYS A 14 16.02 13.38 -6.47
C LYS A 14 16.50 12.05 -5.88
N ASN A 15 17.75 11.68 -6.16
CA ASN A 15 18.43 10.52 -5.55
C ASN A 15 17.61 9.22 -5.63
N CYS A 16 17.08 8.89 -6.81
CA CYS A 16 16.39 7.61 -7.00
C CYS A 16 17.43 6.48 -7.11
N PRO A 17 17.33 5.41 -6.30
CA PRO A 17 18.29 4.31 -6.31
C PRO A 17 18.35 3.63 -7.68
N ARG A 18 19.50 2.97 -7.93
CA ARG A 18 19.70 2.19 -9.15
C ARG A 18 18.69 1.01 -9.17
N PRO A 19 18.12 0.68 -10.33
CA PRO A 19 17.24 -0.47 -10.46
C PRO A 19 18.00 -1.78 -10.25
N ILE A 20 17.28 -2.81 -9.81
CA ILE A 20 17.74 -4.20 -9.66
C ILE A 20 17.00 -5.09 -10.66
N GLN A 21 17.53 -6.27 -10.99
CA GLN A 21 16.97 -7.13 -12.04
C GLN A 21 16.33 -8.41 -11.50
N TYR A 22 16.78 -8.87 -10.34
CA TYR A 22 16.45 -10.20 -9.82
C TYR A 22 16.00 -10.14 -8.37
N PHE A 23 15.06 -11.03 -8.01
CA PHE A 23 14.46 -11.03 -6.66
C PHE A 23 15.45 -11.37 -5.54
N TYR A 24 16.51 -12.12 -5.82
CA TYR A 24 17.55 -12.40 -4.82
C TYR A 24 18.30 -11.12 -4.38
N GLN A 25 18.27 -10.05 -5.18
CA GLN A 25 18.89 -8.76 -4.85
C GLN A 25 18.05 -7.94 -3.85
N CYS A 26 16.82 -8.37 -3.54
CA CYS A 26 15.89 -7.64 -2.69
C CYS A 26 16.05 -7.89 -1.19
N GLY A 27 16.93 -8.81 -0.79
CA GLY A 27 17.06 -9.22 0.62
C GLY A 27 15.77 -9.87 1.16
N LEU A 28 15.08 -10.65 0.34
CA LEU A 28 13.90 -11.41 0.76
C LEU A 28 14.31 -12.71 1.46
N PRO A 29 13.53 -13.22 2.43
CA PRO A 29 13.78 -14.53 3.03
C PRO A 29 13.88 -15.64 1.98
N ASN A 30 14.80 -16.59 2.17
CA ASN A 30 15.01 -17.72 1.25
C ASN A 30 13.71 -18.50 0.96
N LYS A 31 12.83 -18.65 1.95
CA LYS A 31 11.51 -19.29 1.78
C LYS A 31 10.65 -18.61 0.70
N ILE A 32 10.72 -17.27 0.57
CA ILE A 32 10.01 -16.53 -0.48
C ILE A 32 10.72 -16.72 -1.83
N LEU A 33 12.06 -16.67 -1.85
CA LEU A 33 12.83 -16.89 -3.08
C LEU A 33 12.58 -18.27 -3.68
N SER A 34 12.49 -19.33 -2.87
CA SER A 34 12.13 -20.67 -3.33
C SER A 34 10.73 -20.76 -3.93
N ILE A 35 9.76 -19.97 -3.45
CA ILE A 35 8.43 -19.90 -4.08
C ILE A 35 8.52 -19.22 -5.45
N LEU A 36 9.28 -18.12 -5.54
CA LEU A 36 9.46 -17.38 -6.78
C LEU A 36 10.11 -18.25 -7.86
N GLU A 37 11.13 -19.01 -7.48
CA GLU A 37 11.79 -19.98 -8.37
C GLU A 37 10.81 -21.05 -8.86
N LYS A 38 10.04 -21.68 -7.94
CA LYS A 38 9.01 -22.67 -8.30
C LYS A 38 7.91 -22.11 -9.21
N LYS A 39 7.57 -20.83 -9.06
CA LYS A 39 6.64 -20.12 -9.93
C LYS A 39 7.24 -19.69 -11.28
N GLY A 40 8.54 -19.92 -11.50
CA GLY A 40 9.23 -19.55 -12.74
C GLY A 40 9.57 -18.05 -12.84
N PHE A 41 9.53 -17.30 -11.74
CA PHE A 41 9.91 -15.88 -11.74
C PHE A 41 11.43 -15.71 -11.78
N LYS A 42 12.00 -15.85 -12.98
CA LYS A 42 13.45 -15.71 -13.22
C LYS A 42 13.91 -14.25 -13.26
N LYS A 43 13.15 -13.37 -13.93
CA LYS A 43 13.47 -11.94 -14.10
C LYS A 43 12.30 -11.07 -13.66
N MET A 44 12.59 -9.93 -13.06
CA MET A 44 11.57 -8.96 -12.67
C MET A 44 10.93 -8.27 -13.88
N PHE A 45 9.69 -7.83 -13.72
CA PHE A 45 9.09 -6.85 -14.62
C PHE A 45 9.71 -5.46 -14.41
N ASN A 46 9.69 -4.62 -15.46
CA ASN A 46 10.35 -3.31 -15.46
C ASN A 46 9.91 -2.42 -14.29
N ILE A 47 8.62 -2.44 -13.92
CA ILE A 47 8.11 -1.65 -12.79
C ILE A 47 8.67 -2.14 -11.45
N GLN A 48 8.86 -3.46 -11.29
CA GLN A 48 9.40 -4.07 -10.08
C GLN A 48 10.88 -3.71 -9.91
N MET A 49 11.65 -3.76 -11.00
CA MET A 49 13.09 -3.45 -11.03
C MET A 49 13.42 -2.10 -10.38
N GLN A 50 12.56 -1.09 -10.61
CA GLN A 50 12.77 0.25 -10.10
C GLN A 50 12.01 0.53 -8.80
N THR A 51 10.79 0.01 -8.66
CA THR A 51 9.92 0.32 -7.50
C THR A 51 10.41 -0.36 -6.23
N ILE A 52 10.83 -1.62 -6.31
CA ILE A 52 11.29 -2.39 -5.13
C ILE A 52 12.46 -1.67 -4.43
N PRO A 53 13.59 -1.34 -5.08
CA PRO A 53 14.70 -0.70 -4.39
C PRO A 53 14.34 0.70 -3.87
N VAL A 54 13.42 1.43 -4.51
CA VAL A 54 12.93 2.73 -4.00
C VAL A 54 12.22 2.54 -2.66
N LEU A 55 11.27 1.60 -2.59
CA LEU A 55 10.52 1.31 -1.37
C LEU A 55 11.43 0.73 -0.27
N MET A 56 12.39 -0.13 -0.63
CA MET A 56 13.35 -0.69 0.33
C MET A 56 14.28 0.37 0.95
N CYS A 57 14.49 1.50 0.28
CA CYS A 57 15.20 2.66 0.84
C CYS A 57 14.30 3.56 1.71
N GLY A 58 13.07 3.14 2.01
CA GLY A 58 12.11 3.92 2.82
C GLY A 58 11.59 5.18 2.11
N ARG A 59 11.60 5.20 0.77
CA ARG A 59 11.16 6.34 -0.03
C ARG A 59 9.73 6.15 -0.49
N ASP A 60 8.94 7.21 -0.45
CA ASP A 60 7.64 7.26 -1.12
C ASP A 60 7.80 7.13 -2.64
N VAL A 61 6.87 6.44 -3.28
CA VAL A 61 6.89 6.18 -4.72
C VAL A 61 5.49 6.32 -5.32
N ILE A 62 5.44 6.92 -6.52
CA ILE A 62 4.28 6.83 -7.40
C ILE A 62 4.71 5.94 -8.57
N ALA A 63 4.14 4.75 -8.66
CA ALA A 63 4.44 3.77 -9.68
C ALA A 63 3.33 3.75 -10.73
N ILE A 64 3.65 4.19 -11.96
CA ILE A 64 2.71 4.22 -13.08
C ILE A 64 3.12 3.12 -14.05
N ALA A 65 2.24 2.14 -14.25
CA ALA A 65 2.38 1.08 -15.22
C ALA A 65 1.00 0.50 -15.57
N GLU A 66 0.90 -0.20 -16.69
CA GLU A 66 -0.33 -0.87 -17.13
C GLU A 66 -0.73 -2.06 -16.24
N THR A 67 -1.97 -2.53 -16.35
CA THR A 67 -2.41 -3.77 -15.70
C THR A 67 -1.61 -4.95 -16.24
N GLY A 68 -1.30 -5.94 -15.38
CA GLY A 68 -0.46 -7.09 -15.77
C GLY A 68 1.06 -6.83 -15.71
N SER A 69 1.50 -5.59 -15.48
CA SER A 69 2.93 -5.24 -15.33
C SER A 69 3.59 -5.73 -14.02
N GLY A 70 2.85 -6.43 -13.17
CA GLY A 70 3.36 -6.97 -11.90
C GLY A 70 3.53 -5.98 -10.75
N LYS A 71 2.79 -4.85 -10.78
CA LYS A 71 2.75 -3.83 -9.71
C LYS A 71 2.48 -4.42 -8.31
N THR A 72 1.60 -5.41 -8.20
CA THR A 72 1.23 -6.03 -6.93
C THR A 72 2.45 -6.58 -6.19
N LEU A 73 3.30 -7.36 -6.85
CA LEU A 73 4.54 -7.87 -6.24
C LEU A 73 5.59 -6.77 -6.01
N ALA A 74 5.54 -5.67 -6.78
CA ALA A 74 6.45 -4.54 -6.63
C ALA A 74 6.31 -3.84 -5.28
N TYR A 75 5.09 -3.75 -4.73
CA TYR A 75 4.87 -3.22 -3.38
C TYR A 75 4.80 -4.32 -2.31
N LEU A 76 4.31 -5.53 -2.62
CA LEU A 76 4.15 -6.58 -1.61
C LEU A 76 5.49 -7.04 -1.03
N PHE A 77 6.55 -7.14 -1.83
CA PHE A 77 7.84 -7.61 -1.33
C PHE A 77 8.52 -6.61 -0.37
N PRO A 78 8.60 -5.30 -0.68
CA PRO A 78 8.99 -4.30 0.30
C PRO A 78 8.11 -4.28 1.54
N LEU A 79 6.78 -4.38 1.36
CA LEU A 79 5.83 -4.38 2.47
C LEU A 79 6.04 -5.60 3.40
N ILE A 80 6.17 -6.81 2.86
CA ILE A 80 6.43 -8.03 3.64
C ILE A 80 7.77 -7.91 4.38
N ARG A 81 8.83 -7.44 3.71
CA ARG A 81 10.12 -7.23 4.35
C ARG A 81 10.03 -6.20 5.49
N HIS A 82 9.35 -5.09 5.26
CA HIS A 82 9.12 -4.05 6.27
C HIS A 82 8.42 -4.61 7.50
N VAL A 83 7.33 -5.36 7.32
CA VAL A 83 6.58 -6.00 8.40
C VAL A 83 7.45 -7.01 9.17
N LEU A 84 8.24 -7.83 8.48
CA LEU A 84 9.13 -8.81 9.10
C LEU A 84 10.24 -8.21 9.97
N HIS A 85 10.65 -6.98 9.70
CA HIS A 85 11.71 -6.30 10.46
C HIS A 85 11.16 -5.43 11.60
N GLN A 86 9.89 -5.60 11.96
CA GLN A 86 9.30 -4.96 13.12
C GLN A 86 9.07 -5.92 14.27
N GLU A 87 8.93 -5.36 15.46
CA GLU A 87 8.48 -6.09 16.63
C GLU A 87 7.17 -6.82 16.36
N PRO A 88 7.06 -8.11 16.74
CA PRO A 88 5.83 -8.89 16.62
C PRO A 88 4.63 -8.16 17.23
N LEU A 89 3.44 -8.41 16.68
CA LEU A 89 2.23 -7.77 17.17
C LEU A 89 1.93 -8.18 18.60
N ARG A 90 1.69 -7.17 19.43
CA ARG A 90 1.05 -7.34 20.74
C ARG A 90 -0.47 -7.29 20.58
N ARG A 91 -1.18 -7.72 21.63
CA ARG A 91 -2.64 -7.62 21.66
C ARG A 91 -3.04 -6.15 21.47
N ASN A 92 -3.98 -5.90 20.57
CA ASN A 92 -4.51 -4.57 20.22
C ASN A 92 -3.51 -3.63 19.51
N ASP A 93 -2.40 -4.12 18.95
CA ASP A 93 -1.45 -3.26 18.20
C ASP A 93 -2.02 -2.74 16.85
N GLY A 94 -2.94 -3.50 16.25
CA GLY A 94 -3.43 -3.24 14.89
C GLY A 94 -2.42 -3.65 13.81
N PRO A 95 -2.77 -3.48 12.52
CA PRO A 95 -1.88 -3.80 11.40
C PRO A 95 -0.69 -2.85 11.30
N ILE A 96 0.43 -3.40 10.81
CA ILE A 96 1.64 -2.67 10.47
C ILE A 96 1.55 -2.10 9.05
N ALA A 97 0.89 -2.83 8.14
CA ALA A 97 0.72 -2.42 6.75
C ALA A 97 -0.75 -2.40 6.33
N ILE A 98 -1.11 -1.42 5.49
CA ILE A 98 -2.45 -1.24 4.96
C ILE A 98 -2.39 -1.12 3.44
N ILE A 99 -3.26 -1.84 2.74
CA ILE A 99 -3.42 -1.75 1.29
C ILE A 99 -4.87 -1.38 0.99
N LEU A 100 -5.07 -0.20 0.40
CA LEU A 100 -6.38 0.26 -0.05
C LEU A 100 -6.57 -0.14 -1.51
N THR A 101 -7.71 -0.76 -1.80
CA THR A 101 -8.12 -1.10 -3.18
C THR A 101 -9.53 -0.56 -3.43
N PRO A 102 -9.92 -0.25 -4.69
CA PRO A 102 -11.21 0.38 -4.96
C PRO A 102 -12.38 -0.59 -4.82
N THR A 103 -12.18 -1.89 -5.08
CA THR A 103 -13.25 -2.89 -5.04
C THR A 103 -12.92 -4.08 -4.15
N ARG A 104 -13.95 -4.87 -3.83
CA ARG A 104 -13.85 -6.12 -3.08
C ARG A 104 -13.01 -7.16 -3.82
N GLU A 105 -13.21 -7.26 -5.12
CA GLU A 105 -12.57 -8.23 -6.00
C GLU A 105 -11.07 -8.00 -6.01
N LEU A 106 -10.65 -6.74 -6.11
CA LEU A 106 -9.24 -6.35 -6.05
C LEU A 106 -8.64 -6.60 -4.66
N SER A 107 -9.37 -6.29 -3.58
CA SER A 107 -8.91 -6.64 -2.22
C SER A 107 -8.62 -8.13 -2.09
N LEU A 108 -9.51 -8.98 -2.62
CA LEU A 108 -9.36 -10.42 -2.60
C LEU A 108 -8.21 -10.91 -3.47
N GLN A 109 -8.04 -10.35 -4.66
CA GLN A 109 -6.91 -10.66 -5.55
C GLN A 109 -5.57 -10.36 -4.87
N VAL A 110 -5.40 -9.15 -4.32
CA VAL A 110 -4.18 -8.77 -3.60
C VAL A 110 -3.92 -9.69 -2.41
N LYS A 111 -4.95 -9.97 -1.58
CA LYS A 111 -4.82 -10.86 -0.43
C LYS A 111 -4.43 -12.28 -0.86
N ASN A 112 -5.02 -12.80 -1.93
CA ASN A 112 -4.73 -14.15 -2.41
C ASN A 112 -3.31 -14.24 -3.00
N GLU A 113 -2.85 -13.25 -3.75
CA GLU A 113 -1.47 -13.19 -4.23
C GLU A 113 -0.47 -13.12 -3.06
N ALA A 114 -0.73 -12.28 -2.06
CA ALA A 114 0.13 -12.14 -0.89
C ALA A 114 0.14 -13.36 0.04
N LYS A 115 -0.98 -14.11 0.12
CA LYS A 115 -1.19 -15.19 1.10
C LYS A 115 -0.08 -16.24 1.09
N ILE A 116 0.38 -16.66 -0.08
CA ILE A 116 1.40 -17.72 -0.20
C ILE A 116 2.75 -17.28 0.37
N TYR A 117 3.13 -16.01 0.15
CA TYR A 117 4.39 -15.47 0.64
C TYR A 117 4.31 -15.19 2.14
N CYS A 118 3.20 -14.60 2.60
CA CYS A 118 2.97 -14.34 4.02
C CYS A 118 2.99 -15.64 4.84
N LYS A 119 2.35 -16.71 4.34
CA LYS A 119 2.28 -18.02 5.02
C LYS A 119 3.65 -18.58 5.34
N VAL A 120 4.60 -18.53 4.40
CA VAL A 120 5.93 -19.13 4.61
C VAL A 120 6.83 -18.34 5.56
N VAL A 121 6.50 -17.08 5.82
CA VAL A 121 7.21 -16.22 6.78
C VAL A 121 6.41 -15.94 8.04
N GLY A 122 5.29 -16.63 8.25
CA GLY A 122 4.49 -16.53 9.48
C GLY A 122 3.67 -15.25 9.64
N LEU A 123 3.47 -14.47 8.58
CA LEU A 123 2.65 -13.25 8.62
C LEU A 123 1.18 -13.55 8.34
N LYS A 124 0.28 -12.83 9.03
CA LYS A 124 -1.16 -12.86 8.77
C LYS A 124 -1.55 -11.67 7.89
N ILE A 125 -2.37 -11.97 6.89
CA ILE A 125 -2.99 -10.99 6.02
C ILE A 125 -4.50 -11.20 5.99
N LEU A 126 -5.26 -10.11 6.08
CA LEU A 126 -6.72 -10.13 6.03
C LEU A 126 -7.23 -9.14 4.98
N ALA A 127 -8.21 -9.57 4.20
CA ALA A 127 -9.01 -8.67 3.36
C ALA A 127 -10.33 -8.33 4.07
N VAL A 128 -10.66 -7.04 4.18
CA VAL A 128 -11.93 -6.54 4.69
C VAL A 128 -12.71 -5.85 3.57
N TYR A 129 -13.94 -6.29 3.36
CA TYR A 129 -14.84 -5.77 2.33
C TYR A 129 -16.30 -5.97 2.75
N GLY A 130 -17.20 -5.20 2.13
CA GLY A 130 -18.65 -5.30 2.34
C GLY A 130 -19.27 -6.57 1.73
N GLY A 131 -20.50 -6.91 2.14
CA GLY A 131 -21.21 -8.08 1.62
C GLY A 131 -20.67 -9.44 2.09
N SER A 132 -20.00 -9.46 3.25
CA SER A 132 -19.66 -10.70 3.98
C SER A 132 -19.83 -10.48 5.48
N ASN A 133 -19.96 -11.57 6.23
CA ASN A 133 -20.18 -11.51 7.68
C ASN A 133 -19.05 -10.74 8.37
N ILE A 134 -19.41 -9.59 8.95
CA ILE A 134 -18.46 -8.70 9.62
C ILE A 134 -17.85 -9.33 10.87
N GLY A 135 -18.62 -10.14 11.61
CA GLY A 135 -18.17 -10.79 12.85
C GLY A 135 -16.92 -11.66 12.62
N ASN A 136 -16.88 -12.40 11.51
CA ASN A 136 -15.70 -13.20 11.15
C ASN A 136 -14.46 -12.32 10.89
N GLN A 137 -14.64 -11.20 10.16
CA GLN A 137 -13.55 -10.25 9.92
C GLN A 137 -13.05 -9.62 11.23
N LEU A 138 -13.98 -9.21 12.12
CA LEU A 138 -13.64 -8.63 13.42
C LEU A 138 -12.93 -9.64 14.33
N ASN A 139 -13.36 -10.91 14.34
CA ASN A 139 -12.73 -11.95 15.14
C ASN A 139 -11.30 -12.25 14.69
N LEU A 140 -11.03 -12.21 13.38
CA LEU A 140 -9.67 -12.34 12.85
C LEU A 140 -8.81 -11.11 13.21
N LEU A 141 -9.36 -9.89 13.10
CA LEU A 141 -8.67 -8.67 13.51
C LEU A 141 -8.30 -8.69 15.01
N LYS A 142 -9.20 -9.14 15.88
CA LYS A 142 -8.94 -9.29 17.33
C LYS A 142 -7.77 -10.23 17.64
N LYS A 143 -7.50 -11.22 16.78
CA LYS A 143 -6.37 -12.16 16.92
C LYS A 143 -5.03 -11.58 16.46
N GLY A 144 -5.01 -10.32 16.01
CA GLY A 144 -3.85 -9.66 15.43
C GLY A 144 -3.65 -10.05 13.96
N VAL A 145 -3.48 -9.04 13.12
CA VAL A 145 -3.23 -9.16 11.68
C VAL A 145 -2.17 -8.13 11.31
N GLU A 146 -1.05 -8.55 10.74
CA GLU A 146 0.05 -7.64 10.39
C GLU A 146 -0.26 -6.81 9.12
N ILE A 147 -0.96 -7.41 8.16
CA ILE A 147 -1.27 -6.78 6.87
C ILE A 147 -2.79 -6.74 6.65
N LEU A 148 -3.35 -5.53 6.54
CA LEU A 148 -4.75 -5.31 6.25
C LEU A 148 -4.94 -4.84 4.81
N VAL A 149 -5.83 -5.50 4.06
CA VAL A 149 -6.23 -5.10 2.71
C VAL A 149 -7.72 -4.79 2.72
N GLY A 150 -8.18 -3.78 2.01
CA GLY A 150 -9.61 -3.55 1.93
C GLY A 150 -10.02 -2.30 1.17
N THR A 151 -11.33 -2.15 1.00
CA THR A 151 -11.88 -0.90 0.47
C THR A 151 -11.86 0.19 1.54
N PRO A 152 -11.66 1.46 1.17
CA PRO A 152 -11.56 2.54 2.14
C PRO A 152 -12.74 2.64 3.11
N GLY A 153 -13.97 2.54 2.59
CA GLY A 153 -15.18 2.61 3.41
C GLY A 153 -15.20 1.49 4.46
N ARG A 154 -14.87 0.26 4.03
CA ARG A 154 -14.90 -0.88 4.94
C ARG A 154 -13.81 -0.82 6.01
N ILE A 155 -12.62 -0.34 5.68
CA ILE A 155 -11.57 -0.17 6.68
C ILE A 155 -12.00 0.87 7.73
N ILE A 156 -12.65 1.96 7.32
CA ILE A 156 -13.23 2.92 8.28
C ILE A 156 -14.25 2.23 9.19
N ASP A 157 -15.17 1.43 8.65
CA ASP A 157 -16.18 0.72 9.46
C ASP A 157 -15.53 -0.16 10.54
N VAL A 158 -14.54 -0.98 10.17
CA VAL A 158 -13.89 -1.88 11.15
C VAL A 158 -13.07 -1.12 12.19
N LEU A 159 -12.62 0.09 11.87
CA LEU A 159 -11.94 0.98 12.82
C LEU A 159 -12.91 1.66 13.78
N THR A 160 -14.12 2.00 13.33
CA THR A 160 -15.11 2.70 14.16
C THR A 160 -15.93 1.76 15.03
N ILE A 161 -16.14 0.52 14.58
CA ILE A 161 -16.92 -0.49 15.30
C ILE A 161 -16.38 -0.74 16.72
N SER A 162 -17.33 -0.93 17.65
CA SER A 162 -17.04 -1.21 19.06
C SER A 162 -16.14 -0.17 19.72
N ASN A 163 -16.24 1.11 19.34
CA ASN A 163 -15.41 2.21 19.83
C ASN A 163 -13.90 1.89 19.75
N ARG A 164 -13.43 1.38 18.60
CA ARG A 164 -12.00 1.05 18.35
C ARG A 164 -11.43 -0.09 19.19
N LYS A 165 -12.28 -0.89 19.85
CA LYS A 165 -11.82 -2.03 20.68
C LYS A 165 -11.37 -3.25 19.87
N VAL A 166 -11.62 -3.28 18.55
CA VAL A 166 -11.28 -4.42 17.69
C VAL A 166 -9.91 -4.27 17.03
N THR A 167 -9.66 -3.10 16.44
CA THR A 167 -8.40 -2.77 15.77
C THR A 167 -8.19 -1.25 15.77
N ASN A 168 -6.98 -0.82 15.46
CA ASN A 168 -6.57 0.58 15.31
C ASN A 168 -5.44 0.64 14.28
N LEU A 169 -4.90 1.82 13.99
CA LEU A 169 -3.80 1.98 13.03
C LEU A 169 -2.52 2.52 13.69
N ASN A 170 -2.32 2.27 14.99
CA ASN A 170 -1.20 2.84 15.74
C ASN A 170 0.16 2.31 15.24
N ARG A 171 0.22 1.05 14.80
CA ARG A 171 1.42 0.43 14.20
C ARG A 171 1.55 0.66 12.69
N ALA A 172 0.56 1.28 12.05
CA ALA A 172 0.53 1.43 10.60
C ALA A 172 1.69 2.33 10.12
N SER A 173 2.64 1.72 9.40
CA SER A 173 3.90 2.35 8.98
C SER A 173 4.23 2.07 7.50
N PHE A 174 3.38 1.32 6.80
CA PHE A 174 3.45 1.13 5.36
C PHE A 174 2.04 1.18 4.79
N ILE A 175 1.77 2.12 3.88
CA ILE A 175 0.46 2.27 3.26
C ILE A 175 0.59 2.22 1.74
N VAL A 176 -0.29 1.44 1.10
CA VAL A 176 -0.39 1.31 -0.35
C VAL A 176 -1.77 1.78 -0.79
N LEU A 177 -1.81 2.60 -1.85
CA LEU A 177 -3.01 2.92 -2.61
C LEU A 177 -2.92 2.20 -3.96
N ASP A 178 -3.61 1.07 -4.10
CA ASP A 178 -3.65 0.33 -5.35
C ASP A 178 -4.83 0.81 -6.21
N GLU A 179 -4.59 0.99 -7.51
CA GLU A 179 -5.52 1.69 -8.43
C GLU A 179 -5.96 3.06 -7.88
N ALA A 180 -4.96 3.89 -7.55
CA ALA A 180 -5.16 5.18 -6.90
C ALA A 180 -6.08 6.12 -7.69
N ASP A 181 -5.98 6.13 -9.01
CA ASP A 181 -6.90 6.84 -9.92
C ASP A 181 -8.36 6.47 -9.66
N ARG A 182 -8.69 5.18 -9.63
CA ARG A 182 -10.05 4.72 -9.33
C ARG A 182 -10.47 5.01 -7.90
N LEU A 183 -9.56 4.93 -6.93
CA LEU A 183 -9.85 5.33 -5.56
C LEU A 183 -10.28 6.81 -5.50
N LEU A 184 -9.62 7.68 -6.25
CA LEU A 184 -9.97 9.10 -6.36
C LEU A 184 -11.35 9.29 -7.00
N ASP A 185 -11.64 8.58 -8.12
CA ASP A 185 -12.92 8.65 -8.82
C ASP A 185 -14.10 8.22 -7.92
N LEU A 186 -13.87 7.24 -7.02
CA LEU A 186 -14.85 6.79 -6.02
C LEU A 186 -14.98 7.75 -4.82
N GLY A 187 -14.35 8.93 -4.89
CA GLY A 187 -14.46 9.97 -3.88
C GLY A 187 -13.63 9.72 -2.62
N PHE A 188 -12.57 8.89 -2.69
CA PHE A 188 -11.64 8.70 -1.58
C PHE A 188 -11.07 10.03 -1.07
N GLU A 189 -10.83 10.99 -1.97
CA GLU A 189 -10.39 12.35 -1.64
C GLU A 189 -11.30 13.06 -0.63
N SER A 190 -12.62 12.95 -0.79
CA SER A 190 -13.58 13.59 0.14
C SER A 190 -13.58 12.94 1.52
N ARG A 191 -13.19 11.66 1.60
CA ARG A 191 -13.07 10.88 2.84
C ARG A 191 -11.69 10.99 3.50
N TYR A 192 -10.75 11.71 2.88
CA TYR A 192 -9.38 11.88 3.38
C TYR A 192 -9.34 12.43 4.81
N THR A 193 -10.19 13.42 5.13
CA THR A 193 -10.25 14.01 6.47
C THR A 193 -10.51 12.96 7.54
N ASN A 194 -11.39 11.99 7.26
CA ASN A 194 -11.63 10.87 8.17
C ASN A 194 -10.42 9.95 8.27
N TRP A 195 -9.75 9.62 7.16
CA TRP A 195 -8.52 8.82 7.16
C TRP A 195 -7.36 9.45 7.94
N SER A 196 -7.20 10.78 7.82
CA SER A 196 -6.17 11.55 8.54
C SER A 196 -6.37 11.55 10.06
N ARG A 197 -7.58 11.23 10.55
CA ARG A 197 -7.84 11.07 11.99
C ARG A 197 -7.37 9.72 12.54
N TYR A 198 -7.24 8.71 11.68
CA TYR A 198 -6.82 7.36 12.07
C TYR A 198 -5.35 7.10 11.75
N THR A 199 -4.78 7.86 10.81
CA THR A 199 -3.40 7.71 10.35
C THR A 199 -2.71 9.06 10.38
N ASN A 200 -1.40 9.11 10.60
CA ASN A 200 -0.64 10.35 10.45
C ASN A 200 -0.34 10.61 8.95
N TRP A 201 -1.41 10.67 8.14
CA TRP A 201 -1.34 10.71 6.68
C TRP A 201 -0.52 11.90 6.15
N SER A 202 -0.53 13.02 6.88
CA SER A 202 0.28 14.21 6.63
C SER A 202 1.77 13.92 6.45
N ARG A 203 2.30 12.86 7.08
CA ARG A 203 3.69 12.40 6.92
C ARG A 203 3.96 11.72 5.57
N TYR A 204 2.94 11.13 4.96
CA TYR A 204 3.01 10.40 3.69
C TYR A 204 2.55 11.25 2.49
N THR A 205 1.85 12.36 2.73
CA THR A 205 1.50 13.35 1.70
C THR A 205 2.01 14.71 2.12
N ASN A 206 3.27 15.01 1.84
CA ASN A 206 3.79 16.35 2.04
C ASN A 206 3.12 17.29 1.01
N ARG A 207 2.19 18.13 1.48
CA ARG A 207 1.30 19.02 0.70
C ARG A 207 2.04 19.90 -0.33
N SER A 208 3.33 20.17 -0.10
CA SER A 208 4.20 20.98 -0.97
C SER A 208 4.78 20.25 -2.19
N ARG A 209 4.75 18.91 -2.25
CA ARG A 209 5.33 18.15 -3.38
C ARG A 209 4.34 17.88 -4.53
N TYR A 210 3.06 18.14 -4.32
CA TYR A 210 2.00 17.94 -5.31
C TYR A 210 1.63 19.20 -6.09
N THR A 211 2.28 20.34 -5.82
CA THR A 211 1.96 21.65 -6.43
C THR A 211 2.85 22.02 -7.62
N ASN A 212 3.67 21.11 -8.17
CA ASN A 212 4.49 21.49 -9.32
C ASN A 212 3.66 21.48 -10.62
N ARG A 213 3.17 22.67 -10.95
CA ARG A 213 2.42 23.08 -12.14
C ARG A 213 3.12 22.68 -13.44
N SER A 214 2.84 21.49 -13.95
CA SER A 214 2.75 21.22 -15.39
C SER A 214 2.20 19.80 -15.58
N ARG A 215 0.97 19.69 -16.09
CA ARG A 215 0.21 18.46 -16.47
C ARG A 215 -0.75 17.80 -15.47
N TYR A 216 -1.48 18.57 -14.66
CA TYR A 216 -2.79 18.13 -14.13
C TYR A 216 -3.76 19.32 -14.10
N THR A 217 -4.44 19.57 -15.21
CA THR A 217 -5.32 20.73 -15.43
C THR A 217 -6.69 20.66 -14.78
N ASN A 218 -6.99 19.68 -13.92
CA ASN A 218 -8.33 19.56 -13.32
C ASN A 218 -8.41 19.58 -11.79
N TRP A 219 -7.32 19.83 -11.06
CA TRP A 219 -7.39 20.03 -9.60
C TRP A 219 -7.62 21.50 -9.17
N SER A 220 -7.52 22.45 -10.10
CA SER A 220 -7.70 23.90 -9.84
C SER A 220 -9.15 24.39 -9.90
N ARG A 221 -10.11 23.57 -10.35
CA ARG A 221 -11.55 23.97 -10.35
C ARG A 221 -12.26 23.74 -9.02
N TYR A 222 -11.70 22.94 -8.11
CA TYR A 222 -12.40 22.52 -6.88
C TYR A 222 -11.69 22.90 -5.56
N THR A 223 -10.63 23.70 -5.62
CA THR A 223 -9.87 24.15 -4.43
C THR A 223 -10.29 25.54 -3.95
N ASN A 224 -11.57 25.72 -3.60
CA ASN A 224 -12.05 26.85 -2.78
C ASN A 224 -12.17 26.46 -1.30
N TRP A 225 -11.16 25.77 -0.76
CA TRP A 225 -11.15 25.31 0.63
C TRP A 225 -9.93 25.84 1.39
N SER A 226 -9.81 27.17 1.45
CA SER A 226 -8.88 27.85 2.37
C SER A 226 -9.27 29.29 2.77
N ARG A 227 -10.50 29.76 2.50
CA ARG A 227 -10.94 31.14 2.86
C ARG A 227 -11.98 31.26 3.97
N ARG A 228 -12.30 30.20 4.71
CA ARG A 228 -13.15 30.31 5.92
C ARG A 228 -12.54 29.53 7.07
N THR A 229 -11.58 30.14 7.75
CA THR A 229 -11.22 29.90 9.17
C THR A 229 -10.10 30.85 9.61
N ASN A 230 -10.13 32.10 9.16
CA ASN A 230 -9.37 33.19 9.79
C ASN A 230 -9.94 34.54 9.33
N ARG A 231 -10.91 35.05 10.09
CA ARG A 231 -11.10 36.47 10.42
C ARG A 231 -12.34 36.60 11.31
N THR A 232 -12.10 37.21 12.49
CA THR A 232 -13.00 37.68 13.55
C THR A 232 -13.89 36.64 14.20
#